data_AF-A0A7V8XCK4-F1
#
_entry.id   AF-A0A7V8XCK4-F1
#
_cell.length_a   1.000
_cell.length_b   1.000
_cell.length_c   1.000
_cell.angle_alpha   90.00
_cell.angle_beta   90.00
_cell.angle_gamma   90.00
#
_symmetry.space_group_name_H-M   'P 1'
#
loop_
_entity.id
_entity.type
_entity.pdbx_description
1 polymer ?
#
loop_
_entity_poly.entity_id
_entity_poly.type
_entity_poly.pdbx_seq_one_letter_code
_entity_poly.pdbx_strand_id
1 'polypeptide(L)'
;MPDEIELAFNLDIAPEQALPERLYRLGLAPGTPVTLTRNRVQVLSWHVRDGLRIHAGYAWAPDEVLSAILRYLAPRVPRAERLAARRRFLGFPLDRYVKSRARRPLAGVSERDAPVVARLERLHQILNARHFAGSLGTIPIRVSDRMQTRLGEFRADLDHKPVVITISGRHIRRDGWTVATETLLHEMVHQWQCETGIPVDHGPAFRRKAREVGIPPAARAPEGYIPAPDRPGTIA
;
A
#
# COMPACT_ATOMS: atom_id res chain seq x y z
N MET A 1 7.94 53.95 31.05
CA MET A 1 6.81 53.06 30.75
C MET A 1 7.16 52.39 29.43
N PRO A 2 7.64 51.14 29.46
CA PRO A 2 8.09 50.44 28.26
C PRO A 2 6.89 49.90 27.47
N ASP A 3 6.97 50.06 26.16
CA ASP A 3 6.00 49.61 25.16
C ASP A 3 5.78 48.10 25.22
N GLU A 4 4.51 47.72 25.44
CA GLU A 4 4.02 46.36 25.31
C GLU A 4 4.06 45.94 23.83
N ILE A 5 5.01 45.07 23.50
CA ILE A 5 4.96 44.26 22.29
C ILE A 5 3.85 43.22 22.49
N GLU A 6 2.63 43.54 22.02
CA GLU A 6 1.58 42.56 21.78
C GLU A 6 1.98 41.62 20.63
N LEU A 7 2.78 40.59 20.94
CA LEU A 7 2.94 39.42 20.08
C LEU A 7 1.74 38.48 20.29
N ALA A 8 0.65 38.80 19.61
CA ALA A 8 -0.50 37.92 19.43
C ALA A 8 -0.08 36.65 18.66
N PHE A 9 0.32 35.60 19.39
CA PHE A 9 0.63 34.30 18.81
C PHE A 9 -0.56 33.34 18.91
N ASN A 10 -0.97 32.89 17.72
CA ASN A 10 -1.62 31.63 17.41
C ASN A 10 -3.04 31.41 17.95
N LEU A 11 -4.00 31.75 17.09
CA LEU A 11 -5.24 30.99 16.98
C LEU A 11 -4.91 29.48 16.94
N ASP A 12 -5.63 28.69 17.75
CA ASP A 12 -5.57 27.23 17.82
C ASP A 12 -5.99 26.58 16.48
N ILE A 13 -5.16 26.74 15.44
CA ILE A 13 -5.35 26.06 14.18
C ILE A 13 -5.01 24.59 14.42
N ALA A 14 -6.00 23.72 14.26
CA ALA A 14 -5.81 22.29 14.40
C ALA A 14 -4.59 21.86 13.54
N PRO A 15 -3.66 21.03 14.06
CA PRO A 15 -2.44 20.67 13.33
C PRO A 15 -2.68 20.17 11.90
N GLU A 16 -3.81 19.47 11.68
CA GLU A 16 -4.27 19.01 10.37
C GLU A 16 -4.50 20.16 9.38
N GLN A 17 -5.08 21.27 9.84
CA GLN A 17 -5.36 22.45 9.02
C GLN A 17 -4.08 23.23 8.71
N ALA A 18 -3.08 23.22 9.59
CA ALA A 18 -1.81 23.92 9.39
C ALA A 18 -0.79 23.13 8.54
N LEU A 19 -1.05 21.85 8.26
CA LEU A 19 -0.11 20.98 7.56
C LEU A 19 0.25 21.46 6.14
N PRO A 20 -0.70 21.91 5.29
CA PRO A 20 -0.37 22.41 3.96
C PRO A 20 0.63 23.56 3.99
N GLU A 21 0.39 24.58 4.83
CA GLU A 21 1.26 25.75 4.99
C GLU A 21 2.65 25.36 5.49
N ARG A 22 2.73 24.40 6.42
CA ARG A 22 4.01 23.83 6.85
C ARG A 22 4.76 23.17 5.69
N LEU A 23 4.08 22.37 4.87
CA LEU A 23 4.69 21.73 3.71
C LEU A 23 5.15 22.76 2.66
N TYR A 24 4.39 23.84 2.44
CA TYR A 24 4.81 24.92 1.54
C TYR A 24 6.08 25.61 2.02
N ARG A 25 6.16 25.95 3.32
CA ARG A 25 7.37 26.55 3.91
C ARG A 25 8.60 25.64 3.78
N LEU A 26 8.40 24.33 3.80
CA LEU A 26 9.47 23.34 3.66
C LEU A 26 9.83 23.01 2.20
N GLY A 27 9.16 23.64 1.21
CA GLY A 27 9.52 23.53 -0.20
C GLY A 27 8.52 22.77 -1.08
N LEU A 28 7.31 22.47 -0.60
CA LEU A 28 6.22 22.08 -1.50
C LEU A 28 5.79 23.29 -2.33
N ALA A 29 5.57 23.12 -3.64
CA ALA A 29 5.16 24.23 -4.49
C ALA A 29 3.84 24.86 -3.97
N PRO A 30 3.80 26.18 -3.74
CA PRO A 30 2.58 26.86 -3.28
C PRO A 30 1.39 26.57 -4.21
N GLY A 31 0.22 26.35 -3.62
CA GLY A 31 -1.00 26.00 -4.35
C GLY A 31 -1.11 24.52 -4.77
N THR A 32 -0.13 23.67 -4.45
CA THR A 32 -0.27 22.22 -4.61
C THR A 32 -1.38 21.70 -3.69
N PRO A 33 -2.43 21.03 -4.19
CA PRO A 33 -3.47 20.48 -3.33
C PRO A 33 -2.89 19.49 -2.32
N VAL A 34 -3.24 19.65 -1.03
CA VAL A 34 -2.87 18.72 0.05
C VAL A 34 -4.15 18.12 0.64
N THR A 35 -4.34 16.81 0.44
CA THR A 35 -5.52 16.09 0.96
C THR A 35 -5.13 15.15 2.09
N LEU A 36 -5.86 15.21 3.21
CA LEU A 36 -5.60 14.32 4.34
C LEU A 36 -6.34 12.98 4.19
N THR A 37 -5.66 11.90 4.56
CA THR A 37 -6.26 10.56 4.68
C THR A 37 -6.06 9.99 6.08
N ARG A 38 -6.97 9.12 6.51
CA ARG A 38 -6.82 8.32 7.75
C ARG A 38 -6.58 6.83 7.44
N ASN A 39 -6.14 6.52 6.22
CA ASN A 39 -5.84 5.16 5.76
C ASN A 39 -4.44 4.71 6.24
N ARG A 40 -4.34 3.53 6.86
CA ARG A 40 -3.08 2.95 7.36
C ARG A 40 -2.14 2.44 6.29
N VAL A 41 -2.68 2.11 5.11
CA VAL A 41 -1.96 1.43 4.02
C VAL A 41 -1.17 2.43 3.20
N GLN A 42 -1.90 3.38 2.62
CA GLN A 42 -1.32 4.39 1.76
C GLN A 42 -1.21 5.67 2.57
N VAL A 43 -0.10 5.79 3.31
CA VAL A 43 0.17 6.94 4.18
C VAL A 43 0.56 8.19 3.38
N LEU A 44 0.90 8.02 2.11
CA LEU A 44 1.36 9.07 1.20
C LEU A 44 1.07 8.65 -0.25
N SER A 45 0.54 9.53 -1.09
CA SER A 45 0.51 9.36 -2.54
C SER A 45 0.62 10.70 -3.25
N TRP A 46 1.24 10.72 -4.42
CA TRP A 46 1.38 11.92 -5.24
C TRP A 46 0.74 11.69 -6.61
N HIS A 47 -0.05 12.66 -7.08
CA HIS A 47 -0.60 12.66 -8.43
C HIS A 47 -0.49 14.07 -9.03
N VAL A 48 -0.18 14.15 -10.33
CA VAL A 48 0.02 15.45 -11.01
C VAL A 48 -1.24 16.33 -10.96
N ARG A 49 -2.43 15.72 -11.00
CA ARG A 49 -3.70 16.46 -10.98
C ARG A 49 -4.22 16.74 -9.56
N ASP A 50 -4.05 15.77 -8.65
CA ASP A 50 -4.68 15.80 -7.32
C ASP A 50 -3.71 16.22 -6.20
N GLY A 51 -2.46 16.49 -6.55
CA GLY A 51 -1.41 16.91 -5.63
C GLY A 51 -1.00 15.81 -4.64
N LEU A 52 -0.73 16.23 -3.42
CA LEU A 52 -0.23 15.40 -2.33
C LEU A 52 -1.39 14.90 -1.47
N ARG A 53 -1.59 13.58 -1.41
CA ARG A 53 -2.41 12.95 -0.36
C ARG A 53 -1.51 12.39 0.72
N ILE A 54 -1.76 12.76 1.97
CA ILE A 54 -0.89 12.44 3.11
C ILE A 54 -1.71 12.02 4.34
N HIS A 55 -1.21 11.08 5.14
CA HIS A 55 -1.89 10.64 6.35
C HIS A 55 -1.99 11.80 7.36
N ALA A 56 -3.18 12.00 7.93
CA ALA A 56 -3.47 13.08 8.86
C ALA A 56 -2.48 13.11 10.03
N GLY A 57 -2.03 11.95 10.51
CA GLY A 57 -1.02 11.85 11.57
C GLY A 57 0.29 12.60 11.32
N TYR A 58 0.67 12.90 10.06
CA TYR A 58 1.87 13.70 9.78
C TYR A 58 1.71 15.18 10.19
N ALA A 59 0.50 15.64 10.46
CA ALA A 59 0.27 16.96 11.04
C ALA A 59 1.00 17.16 12.39
N TRP A 60 1.30 16.08 13.11
CA TRP A 60 2.06 16.10 14.37
C TRP A 60 3.54 15.76 14.18
N ALA A 61 3.99 15.53 12.96
CA ALA A 61 5.37 15.18 12.69
C ALA A 61 6.28 16.43 12.80
N PRO A 62 7.52 16.28 13.29
CA PRO A 62 8.49 17.37 13.24
C PRO A 62 8.85 17.71 11.79
N ASP A 63 9.31 18.94 11.54
CA ASP A 63 9.57 19.43 10.19
C ASP A 63 10.59 18.58 9.44
N GLU A 64 11.59 18.03 10.12
CA GLU A 64 12.54 17.05 9.55
C GLU A 64 11.89 15.79 8.94
N VAL A 65 10.74 15.35 9.46
CA VAL A 65 9.98 14.22 8.90
C VAL A 65 9.22 14.69 7.66
N LEU A 66 8.64 15.88 7.69
CA LEU A 66 7.96 16.49 6.55
C LEU A 66 8.95 16.79 5.41
N SER A 67 10.13 17.32 5.71
CA SER A 67 11.23 17.49 4.75
C SER A 67 11.67 16.17 4.14
N ALA A 68 11.70 15.08 4.92
CA ALA A 68 11.98 13.75 4.38
C ALA A 68 10.91 13.29 3.39
N ILE A 69 9.63 13.59 3.63
CA ILE A 69 8.55 13.33 2.66
C ILE A 69 8.80 14.12 1.37
N LEU A 70 9.09 15.42 1.46
CA LEU A 70 9.35 16.24 0.28
C LEU A 70 10.59 15.77 -0.49
N ARG A 71 11.66 15.39 0.22
CA ARG A 71 12.86 14.79 -0.39
C ARG A 71 12.53 13.47 -1.10
N TYR A 72 11.66 12.65 -0.52
CA TYR A 72 11.21 11.41 -1.14
C TYR A 72 10.38 11.65 -2.41
N LEU A 73 9.59 12.72 -2.46
CA LEU A 73 8.76 13.07 -3.62
C LEU A 73 9.54 13.78 -4.72
N ALA A 74 10.66 14.42 -4.38
CA ALA A 74 11.44 15.20 -5.32
C ALA A 74 11.91 14.37 -6.53
N PRO A 75 11.92 14.97 -7.73
CA PRO A 75 12.48 14.33 -8.91
C PRO A 75 14.01 14.19 -8.76
N ARG A 76 14.60 13.22 -9.44
CA ARG A 76 16.06 13.05 -9.59
C ARG A 76 16.88 12.90 -8.29
N VAL A 77 16.24 12.56 -7.16
CA VAL A 77 16.96 12.20 -5.92
C VAL A 77 17.67 10.85 -6.07
N PRO A 78 18.96 10.74 -5.69
CA PRO A 78 19.68 9.46 -5.67
C PRO A 78 18.93 8.39 -4.88
N ARG A 79 19.00 7.13 -5.33
CA ARG A 79 18.25 6.02 -4.72
C ARG A 79 18.55 5.88 -3.21
N ALA A 80 19.81 5.99 -2.81
CA ALA A 80 20.22 5.86 -1.41
C ALA A 80 19.57 6.93 -0.52
N GLU A 81 19.55 8.18 -0.97
CA GLU A 81 18.89 9.28 -0.27
C GLU A 81 17.37 9.11 -0.23
N ARG A 82 16.75 8.67 -1.33
CA ARG A 82 15.31 8.37 -1.36
C ARG A 82 14.94 7.27 -0.36
N LEU A 83 15.79 6.24 -0.21
CA LEU A 83 15.61 5.19 0.79
C LEU A 83 15.82 5.71 2.22
N ALA A 84 16.79 6.59 2.46
CA ALA A 84 17.00 7.21 3.76
C ALA A 84 15.81 8.09 4.17
N ALA A 85 15.31 8.93 3.25
CA ALA A 85 14.11 9.72 3.42
C ALA A 85 12.89 8.84 3.71
N ARG A 86 12.71 7.76 2.95
CA ARG A 86 11.66 6.75 3.18
C ARG A 86 11.69 6.17 4.58
N ARG A 87 12.86 5.71 5.04
CA ARG A 87 13.01 5.17 6.40
C ARG A 87 12.61 6.19 7.47
N ARG A 88 12.98 7.45 7.28
CA ARG A 88 12.72 8.51 8.26
C ARG A 88 11.23 8.77 8.45
N PHE A 89 10.47 9.01 7.38
CA PHE A 89 9.04 9.30 7.56
C PHE A 89 8.20 8.06 7.88
N LEU A 90 8.58 6.87 7.40
CA LEU A 90 7.87 5.64 7.76
C LEU A 90 8.08 5.24 9.22
N GLY A 91 9.20 5.64 9.83
CA GLY A 91 9.47 5.44 11.26
C GLY A 91 8.66 6.33 12.19
N PHE A 92 7.96 7.35 11.67
CA PHE A 92 7.15 8.24 12.49
C PHE A 92 5.87 7.53 12.99
N PRO A 93 5.55 7.55 14.30
CA PRO A 93 4.46 6.76 14.88
C PRO A 93 3.09 7.43 14.68
N LEU A 94 2.59 7.44 13.44
CA LEU A 94 1.32 8.07 13.03
C LEU A 94 0.13 7.72 13.94
N ASP A 95 0.07 6.48 14.39
CA ASP A 95 -1.07 5.92 15.12
C ASP A 95 -1.16 6.44 16.57
N ARG A 96 -0.10 7.06 17.09
CA ARG A 96 -0.13 7.75 18.39
C ARG A 96 -0.96 9.04 18.34
N TYR A 97 -1.05 9.67 17.17
CA TYR A 97 -1.66 10.98 17.01
C TYR A 97 -3.04 10.92 16.37
N VAL A 98 -3.21 10.05 15.37
CA VAL A 98 -4.50 9.85 14.72
C VAL A 98 -4.79 8.36 14.67
N LYS A 99 -5.87 7.95 15.33
CA LYS A 99 -6.42 6.60 15.15
C LYS A 99 -6.84 6.45 13.70
N SER A 100 -6.07 5.70 12.94
CA SER A 100 -6.47 5.38 11.59
C SER A 100 -7.75 4.55 11.60
N ARG A 101 -8.57 4.70 10.57
CA ARG A 101 -9.87 4.03 10.50
C ARG A 101 -9.64 2.51 10.57
N ALA A 102 -10.30 1.85 11.53
CA ALA A 102 -10.27 0.39 11.63
C ALA A 102 -10.70 -0.21 10.28
N ARG A 103 -9.96 -1.21 9.80
CA ARG A 103 -10.34 -1.93 8.58
C ARG A 103 -11.69 -2.60 8.86
N ARG A 104 -12.65 -2.40 7.95
CA ARG A 104 -13.95 -3.07 8.03
C ARG A 104 -13.69 -4.59 8.08
N PRO A 105 -14.38 -5.35 8.96
CA PRO A 105 -14.28 -6.79 8.96
C PRO A 105 -14.52 -7.36 7.58
N LEU A 106 -13.76 -8.41 7.27
CA LEU A 106 -13.88 -9.20 6.07
C LEU A 106 -15.31 -9.79 6.01
N ALA A 107 -16.21 -9.19 5.21
CA ALA A 107 -17.58 -9.69 5.03
C ALA A 107 -17.59 -11.15 4.53
N GLY A 108 -18.62 -11.93 4.86
CA GLY A 108 -18.73 -13.33 4.43
C GLY A 108 -18.73 -13.50 2.90
N VAL A 109 -18.46 -14.72 2.43
CA VAL A 109 -18.56 -15.08 1.02
C VAL A 109 -20.03 -15.04 0.60
N SER A 110 -20.35 -14.38 -0.51
CA SER A 110 -21.72 -14.39 -1.03
C SER A 110 -22.06 -15.78 -1.57
N GLU A 111 -23.32 -16.23 -1.42
CA GLU A 111 -23.75 -17.54 -1.95
C GLU A 111 -23.49 -17.66 -3.47
N ARG A 112 -23.63 -16.56 -4.20
CA ARG A 112 -23.34 -16.47 -5.63
C ARG A 112 -21.86 -16.75 -5.96
N ASP A 113 -20.95 -16.29 -5.12
CA ASP A 113 -19.50 -16.43 -5.34
C ASP A 113 -18.95 -17.73 -4.74
N ALA A 114 -19.70 -18.41 -3.88
CA ALA A 114 -19.24 -19.60 -3.15
C ALA A 114 -18.65 -20.69 -4.07
N PRO A 115 -19.24 -21.04 -5.23
CA PRO A 115 -18.65 -22.04 -6.13
C PRO A 115 -17.31 -21.59 -6.73
N VAL A 116 -17.18 -20.29 -7.05
CA VAL A 116 -15.95 -19.73 -7.62
C VAL A 116 -14.86 -19.69 -6.55
N VAL A 117 -15.20 -19.27 -5.33
CA VAL A 117 -14.28 -19.28 -4.18
C VAL A 117 -13.80 -20.69 -3.87
N ALA A 118 -14.69 -21.67 -3.76
CA ALA A 118 -14.33 -23.06 -3.50
C ALA A 118 -13.37 -23.63 -4.57
N ARG A 119 -13.58 -23.24 -5.83
CA ARG A 119 -12.66 -23.63 -6.93
C ARG A 119 -11.30 -22.96 -6.79
N LEU A 120 -11.24 -21.68 -6.42
CA LEU A 120 -9.97 -20.98 -6.18
C LEU A 120 -9.22 -21.56 -4.97
N GLU A 121 -9.92 -21.93 -3.89
CA GLU A 121 -9.33 -22.59 -2.72
C GLU A 121 -8.72 -23.93 -3.08
N ARG A 122 -9.43 -24.75 -3.88
CA ARG A 122 -8.89 -26.01 -4.38
C ARG A 122 -7.66 -25.78 -5.29
N LEU A 123 -7.72 -24.78 -6.17
CA LEU A 123 -6.58 -24.42 -7.02
C LEU A 123 -5.38 -23.98 -6.19
N HIS A 124 -5.59 -23.18 -5.14
CA HIS A 124 -4.53 -22.77 -4.22
C HIS A 124 -3.85 -23.99 -3.58
N GLN A 125 -4.61 -24.95 -3.06
CA GLN A 125 -4.07 -26.18 -2.50
C GLN A 125 -3.23 -26.97 -3.52
N ILE A 126 -3.74 -27.15 -4.74
CA ILE A 126 -3.04 -27.85 -5.82
C ILE A 126 -1.74 -27.13 -6.19
N LEU A 127 -1.80 -25.80 -6.38
CA LEU A 127 -0.65 -24.98 -6.72
C LEU A 127 0.38 -24.94 -5.58
N ASN A 128 -0.09 -24.91 -4.34
CA ASN A 128 0.76 -24.94 -3.15
C ASN A 128 1.58 -26.23 -3.12
N ALA A 129 0.91 -27.38 -3.26
CA ALA A 129 1.58 -28.68 -3.36
C ALA A 129 2.59 -28.72 -4.51
N ARG A 130 2.21 -28.21 -5.70
CA ARG A 130 3.02 -28.29 -6.91
C ARG A 130 4.24 -27.36 -6.92
N HIS A 131 4.09 -26.13 -6.46
CA HIS A 131 5.08 -25.06 -6.66
C HIS A 131 5.76 -24.57 -5.38
N PHE A 132 5.19 -24.92 -4.22
CA PHE A 132 5.66 -24.50 -2.91
C PHE A 132 5.81 -25.68 -1.94
N ALA A 133 5.82 -26.91 -2.46
CA ALA A 133 5.94 -28.13 -1.66
C ALA A 133 4.90 -28.25 -0.52
N GLY A 134 3.74 -27.61 -0.68
CA GLY A 134 2.69 -27.57 0.34
C GLY A 134 3.00 -26.69 1.55
N SER A 135 4.05 -25.87 1.49
CA SER A 135 4.51 -25.10 2.66
C SER A 135 3.66 -23.87 2.97
N LEU A 136 2.86 -23.38 2.01
CA LEU A 136 2.07 -22.16 2.22
C LEU A 136 0.88 -22.41 3.14
N GLY A 137 0.62 -21.47 4.03
CA GLY A 137 -0.53 -21.50 4.92
C GLY A 137 -1.87 -21.45 4.17
N THR A 138 -2.90 -22.05 4.76
CA THR A 138 -4.28 -21.87 4.27
C THR A 138 -4.78 -20.50 4.69
N ILE A 139 -5.10 -19.65 3.71
CA ILE A 139 -5.65 -18.32 3.94
C ILE A 139 -6.97 -18.15 3.19
N PRO A 140 -7.89 -17.28 3.66
CA PRO A 140 -9.11 -16.98 2.96
C PRO A 140 -8.87 -16.54 1.50
N ILE A 141 -9.67 -17.07 0.58
CA ILE A 141 -9.72 -16.61 -0.81
C ILE A 141 -11.06 -15.94 -1.10
N ARG A 142 -11.05 -14.87 -1.89
CA ARG A 142 -12.23 -14.08 -2.22
C ARG A 142 -12.32 -13.76 -3.69
N VAL A 143 -13.55 -13.46 -4.10
CA VAL A 143 -13.86 -12.86 -5.39
C VAL A 143 -14.40 -11.45 -5.16
N SER A 144 -13.99 -10.49 -5.99
CA SER A 144 -14.51 -9.12 -5.95
C SER A 144 -14.96 -8.64 -7.33
N ASP A 145 -16.23 -8.27 -7.45
CA ASP A 145 -16.77 -7.61 -8.64
C ASP A 145 -16.43 -6.11 -8.67
N ARG A 146 -15.99 -5.51 -7.54
CA ARG A 146 -15.63 -4.09 -7.44
C ARG A 146 -14.17 -3.81 -7.80
N MET A 147 -13.35 -4.85 -7.91
CA MET A 147 -11.94 -4.73 -8.29
C MET A 147 -11.85 -4.44 -9.79
N GLN A 148 -11.66 -3.15 -10.14
CA GLN A 148 -11.66 -2.70 -11.54
C GLN A 148 -10.27 -2.53 -12.15
N THR A 149 -9.28 -2.13 -11.35
CA THR A 149 -7.94 -1.76 -11.82
C THR A 149 -6.90 -2.87 -11.66
N ARG A 150 -7.22 -3.93 -10.91
CA ARG A 150 -6.34 -5.06 -10.61
C ARG A 150 -7.03 -6.39 -10.95
N LEU A 151 -6.23 -7.42 -11.21
CA LEU A 151 -6.73 -8.77 -11.49
C LEU A 151 -6.76 -9.63 -10.22
N GLY A 152 -5.81 -9.40 -9.31
CA GLY A 152 -5.70 -10.02 -8.00
C GLY A 152 -5.12 -9.05 -6.97
N GLU A 153 -5.20 -9.42 -5.70
CA GLU A 153 -4.55 -8.72 -4.58
C GLU A 153 -4.29 -9.70 -3.43
N PHE A 154 -3.02 -9.90 -3.08
CA PHE A 154 -2.59 -10.45 -1.80
C PHE A 154 -2.55 -9.37 -0.72
N ARG A 155 -3.00 -9.70 0.49
CA ARG A 155 -2.95 -8.80 1.64
C ARG A 155 -2.35 -9.47 2.86
N ALA A 156 -1.50 -8.71 3.54
CA ALA A 156 -1.00 -9.00 4.87
C ALA A 156 -1.54 -7.99 5.91
N ASP A 157 -1.38 -8.35 7.18
CA ASP A 157 -1.59 -7.43 8.31
C ASP A 157 -0.31 -6.63 8.63
N LEU A 158 -0.34 -5.88 9.73
CA LEU A 158 0.78 -5.05 10.17
C LEU A 158 1.96 -5.87 10.71
N ASP A 159 1.73 -7.11 11.11
CA ASP A 159 2.73 -8.04 11.63
C ASP A 159 3.27 -8.95 10.51
N HIS A 160 3.04 -8.58 9.24
CA HIS A 160 3.43 -9.36 8.08
C HIS A 160 2.85 -10.77 8.04
N LYS A 161 1.66 -10.96 8.61
CA LYS A 161 0.94 -12.23 8.49
C LYS A 161 0.00 -12.18 7.30
N PRO A 162 -0.04 -13.24 6.48
CA PRO A 162 -1.02 -13.39 5.41
C PRO A 162 -2.45 -13.26 5.93
N VAL A 163 -3.30 -12.51 5.21
CA VAL A 163 -4.71 -12.28 5.59
C VAL A 163 -5.68 -12.83 4.56
N VAL A 164 -5.48 -12.50 3.27
CA VAL A 164 -6.43 -12.86 2.21
C VAL A 164 -5.79 -12.74 0.83
N ILE A 165 -6.22 -13.60 -0.10
CA ILE A 165 -6.07 -13.37 -1.54
C ILE A 165 -7.43 -13.03 -2.12
N THR A 166 -7.53 -11.95 -2.89
CA THR A 166 -8.75 -11.57 -3.59
C THR A 166 -8.51 -11.57 -5.10
N ILE A 167 -9.35 -12.25 -5.87
CA ILE A 167 -9.30 -12.27 -7.33
C ILE A 167 -10.49 -11.48 -7.89
N SER A 168 -10.29 -10.75 -8.98
CA SER A 168 -11.37 -10.03 -9.66
C SER A 168 -12.37 -11.00 -10.29
N GLY A 169 -13.65 -10.90 -9.91
CA GLY A 169 -14.72 -11.71 -10.52
C GLY A 169 -14.89 -11.39 -12.01
N ARG A 170 -14.68 -10.11 -12.39
CA ARG A 170 -14.69 -9.68 -13.79
C ARG A 170 -13.55 -10.33 -14.57
N HIS A 171 -12.35 -10.41 -14.00
CA HIS A 171 -11.18 -11.05 -14.62
C HIS A 171 -11.47 -12.52 -14.93
N ILE A 172 -11.99 -13.28 -13.96
CA ILE A 172 -12.34 -14.70 -14.14
C ILE A 172 -13.33 -14.88 -15.29
N ARG A 173 -14.38 -14.04 -15.34
CA ARG A 173 -15.42 -14.14 -16.39
C ARG A 173 -14.92 -13.71 -17.77
N ARG A 174 -14.07 -12.68 -17.85
CA ARG A 174 -13.60 -12.11 -19.11
C ARG A 174 -12.45 -12.92 -19.71
N ASP A 175 -11.46 -13.25 -18.90
CA ASP A 175 -10.17 -13.80 -19.36
C ASP A 175 -10.06 -15.32 -19.15
N GLY A 176 -11.03 -15.89 -18.44
CA GLY A 176 -11.14 -17.33 -18.22
C GLY A 176 -10.23 -17.87 -17.11
N TRP A 177 -10.38 -19.17 -16.84
CA TRP A 177 -9.76 -19.83 -15.70
C TRP A 177 -8.24 -20.00 -15.82
N THR A 178 -7.69 -20.14 -17.03
CA THR A 178 -6.24 -20.28 -17.23
C THR A 178 -5.52 -19.02 -16.74
N VAL A 179 -5.95 -17.84 -17.21
CA VAL A 179 -5.33 -16.57 -16.82
C VAL A 179 -5.62 -16.25 -15.34
N ALA A 180 -6.81 -16.57 -14.84
CA ALA A 180 -7.10 -16.42 -13.41
C ALA A 180 -6.22 -17.31 -12.52
N THR A 181 -5.83 -18.49 -13.01
CA THR A 181 -4.91 -19.41 -12.30
C THR A 181 -3.50 -18.82 -12.23
N GLU A 182 -3.01 -18.20 -13.31
CA GLU A 182 -1.74 -17.46 -13.31
C GLU A 182 -1.77 -16.29 -12.32
N THR A 183 -2.87 -15.54 -12.30
CA THR A 183 -3.07 -14.46 -11.32
C THR A 183 -3.07 -15.00 -9.89
N LEU A 184 -3.77 -16.10 -9.61
CA LEU A 184 -3.74 -16.73 -8.28
C LEU A 184 -2.31 -17.15 -7.90
N LEU A 185 -1.58 -17.76 -8.83
CA LEU A 185 -0.19 -18.18 -8.59
C LEU A 185 0.72 -16.97 -8.34
N HIS A 186 0.48 -15.83 -9.00
CA HIS A 186 1.15 -14.56 -8.73
C HIS A 186 0.92 -14.09 -7.28
N GLU A 187 -0.34 -14.07 -6.83
CA GLU A 187 -0.66 -13.70 -5.45
C GLU A 187 -0.07 -14.69 -4.43
N MET A 188 0.04 -15.98 -4.78
CA MET A 188 0.71 -16.97 -3.94
C MET A 188 2.22 -16.76 -3.83
N VAL A 189 2.88 -16.19 -4.85
CA VAL A 189 4.29 -15.78 -4.72
C VAL A 189 4.43 -14.64 -3.71
N HIS A 190 3.48 -13.70 -3.66
CA HIS A 190 3.44 -12.69 -2.60
C HIS A 190 3.17 -13.29 -1.22
N GLN A 191 2.26 -14.26 -1.13
CA GLN A 191 2.07 -15.03 0.11
C GLN A 191 3.36 -15.71 0.56
N TRP A 192 4.07 -16.38 -0.35
CA TRP A 192 5.36 -17.01 -0.07
C TRP A 192 6.40 -16.02 0.46
N GLN A 193 6.51 -14.82 -0.15
CA GLN A 193 7.40 -13.77 0.38
C GLN A 193 7.04 -13.43 1.83
N CYS A 194 5.74 -13.21 2.08
CA CYS A 194 5.22 -12.85 3.39
C CYS A 194 5.55 -13.92 4.45
N GLU A 195 5.25 -15.19 4.17
CA GLU A 195 5.44 -16.30 5.11
C GLU A 195 6.91 -16.64 5.35
N THR A 196 7.78 -16.34 4.39
CA THR A 196 9.24 -16.56 4.51
C THR A 196 9.99 -15.34 5.05
N GLY A 197 9.28 -14.27 5.43
CA GLY A 197 9.89 -13.05 5.95
C GLY A 197 10.66 -12.22 4.90
N ILE A 198 10.45 -12.52 3.61
CA ILE A 198 11.00 -11.75 2.50
C ILE A 198 10.12 -10.51 2.30
N PRO A 199 10.69 -9.33 1.98
CA PRO A 199 9.91 -8.17 1.58
C PRO A 199 8.93 -8.53 0.46
N VAL A 200 7.66 -8.24 0.69
CA VAL A 200 6.62 -8.42 -0.32
C VAL A 200 6.79 -7.25 -1.31
N ASP A 201 7.30 -7.53 -2.50
CA ASP A 201 7.43 -6.63 -3.65
C ASP A 201 7.73 -7.44 -4.92
N HIS A 202 7.76 -6.82 -6.11
CA HIS A 202 8.20 -7.46 -7.36
C HIS A 202 9.74 -7.45 -7.54
N GLY A 203 10.49 -7.47 -6.44
CA GLY A 203 11.95 -7.42 -6.40
C GLY A 203 12.64 -8.70 -6.90
N PRO A 204 13.98 -8.82 -6.74
CA PRO A 204 14.73 -9.97 -7.24
C PRO A 204 14.21 -11.32 -6.73
N ALA A 205 13.77 -11.41 -5.47
CA ALA A 205 13.22 -12.63 -4.89
C ALA A 205 11.92 -13.06 -5.58
N PHE A 206 10.97 -12.14 -5.72
CA PHE A 206 9.75 -12.36 -6.49
C PHE A 206 10.05 -12.81 -7.91
N ARG A 207 10.92 -12.08 -8.63
CA ARG A 207 11.21 -12.41 -10.03
C ARG A 207 11.88 -13.76 -10.20
N ARG A 208 12.67 -14.23 -9.23
CA ARG A 208 13.20 -15.59 -9.23
C ARG A 208 12.08 -16.61 -9.04
N LYS A 209 11.27 -16.44 -8.00
CA LYS A 209 10.18 -17.38 -7.70
C LYS A 209 9.12 -17.41 -8.80
N ALA A 210 8.74 -16.26 -9.36
CA ALA A 210 7.83 -16.14 -10.49
C ALA A 210 8.30 -16.98 -11.70
N ARG A 211 9.60 -16.92 -12.05
CA ARG A 211 10.15 -17.76 -13.12
C ARG A 211 10.15 -19.24 -12.75
N GLU A 212 10.49 -19.57 -11.51
CA GLU A 212 10.48 -20.95 -11.00
C GLU A 212 9.09 -21.58 -11.08
N VAL A 213 8.04 -20.82 -10.77
CA VAL A 213 6.64 -21.29 -10.83
C VAL A 213 6.00 -21.11 -12.21
N GLY A 214 6.74 -20.56 -13.18
CA GLY A 214 6.31 -20.46 -14.58
C GLY A 214 5.38 -19.28 -14.92
N ILE A 215 5.39 -18.20 -14.13
CA ILE A 215 4.59 -16.99 -14.39
C ILE A 215 5.45 -15.78 -14.79
N PRO A 216 4.92 -14.84 -15.59
CA PRO A 216 5.64 -13.62 -15.94
C PRO A 216 6.01 -12.78 -14.70
N PRO A 217 7.27 -12.32 -14.57
CA PRO A 217 7.74 -11.57 -13.40
C PRO A 217 7.31 -10.10 -13.36
N ALA A 218 6.58 -9.60 -14.37
CA ALA A 218 6.23 -8.19 -14.51
C ALA A 218 4.72 -7.95 -14.44
N ALA A 219 4.29 -7.20 -13.42
CA ALA A 219 3.05 -6.42 -13.48
C ALA A 219 3.44 -5.00 -13.90
N ARG A 220 3.01 -4.54 -15.09
CA ARG A 220 3.31 -3.15 -15.53
C ARG A 220 2.37 -2.19 -14.78
N ALA A 221 2.93 -1.32 -13.94
CA ALA A 221 2.21 -0.15 -13.43
C ALA A 221 1.92 0.83 -14.59
N PRO A 222 0.82 1.62 -14.55
CA PRO A 222 0.56 2.65 -15.54
C PRO A 222 1.70 3.67 -15.62
N GLU A 223 1.98 4.16 -16.82
CA GLU A 223 2.98 5.20 -17.05
C GLU A 223 2.64 6.47 -16.24
N GLY A 224 3.61 7.01 -15.49
CA GLY A 224 3.44 8.21 -14.65
C GLY A 224 2.97 7.97 -13.20
N TYR A 225 2.70 6.72 -12.80
CA TYR A 225 2.39 6.39 -11.40
C TYR A 225 3.67 6.21 -10.57
N ILE A 226 3.92 7.10 -9.61
CA ILE A 226 4.90 6.85 -8.54
C ILE A 226 4.14 6.15 -7.41
N PRO A 227 4.32 4.83 -7.21
CA PRO A 227 3.66 4.15 -6.12
C PRO A 227 3.99 4.81 -4.80
N ALA A 228 2.97 4.90 -3.96
CA ALA A 228 3.15 5.17 -2.54
C ALA A 228 4.26 4.26 -2.01
N PRO A 229 5.15 4.76 -1.13
CA PRO A 229 6.07 3.89 -0.43
C PRO A 229 5.23 2.94 0.41
N ASP A 230 5.19 1.66 0.00
CA ASP A 230 4.53 0.63 0.78
C ASP A 230 5.09 0.69 2.21
N ARG A 231 4.22 0.73 3.21
CA ARG A 231 4.64 0.28 4.53
C ARG A 231 5.04 -1.19 4.38
N PRO A 232 6.02 -1.69 5.15
CA PRO A 232 6.17 -3.12 5.32
C PRO A 232 4.76 -3.71 5.60
N GLY A 233 4.27 -4.60 4.73
CA GLY A 233 3.01 -5.33 4.96
C GLY A 233 1.76 -4.89 4.19
N THR A 234 1.84 -4.07 3.12
CA THR A 234 0.68 -3.95 2.20
C THR A 234 1.13 -3.63 0.77
N ILE A 235 0.83 -4.50 -0.20
CA ILE A 235 1.11 -4.29 -1.63
C ILE A 235 -0.14 -3.80 -2.37
N ALA A 236 0.10 -2.96 -3.37
CA ALA A 236 -0.79 -2.60 -4.46
C ALA A 236 -0.67 -3.54 -5.66
#